data_AF-A0A3D4UGM4-F1
#
_entry.id   AF-A0A3D4UGM4-F1
#
_cell.length_a   1.000
_cell.length_b   1.000
_cell.length_c   1.000
_cell.angle_alpha   90.00
_cell.angle_beta   90.00
_cell.angle_gamma   90.00
#
_symmetry.space_group_name_H-M   'P 1'
#
loop_
_entity.id
_entity.type
_entity.pdbx_description
1 polymer ?
#
loop_
_entity_poly.entity_id
_entity_poly.type
_entity_poly.pdbx_seq_one_letter_code
_entity_poly.pdbx_strand_id
1 'polypeptide(L)'
;AALGGSGVGVLLSARCCDPLYRKSLRVSMGHALKVPFAVCEDLPALMPSLHEQGFVSLALTPDAGAEPLSLHANGEIDRSVLCFGAEGPGLTERLMQAVSHRVCIPMASNVDSLNIAVAAAVTMYACLEPSRSEPDTHE
;
A
#
# COMPACT_ATOMS: atom_id res chain seq x y z
N ALA A 1 6.02 0.72 3.81
CA ALA A 1 6.18 1.87 2.88
C ALA A 1 4.80 2.41 2.53
N ALA A 2 4.64 3.71 2.25
CA ALA A 2 3.36 4.29 1.82
C ALA A 2 3.49 5.12 0.53
N LEU A 3 2.51 4.96 -0.38
CA LEU A 3 2.42 5.63 -1.69
C LEU A 3 1.12 6.43 -1.77
N GLY A 4 1.16 7.67 -2.31
CA GLY A 4 -0.02 8.50 -2.56
C GLY A 4 0.24 9.73 -3.42
N GLY A 5 -0.80 10.26 -4.08
CA GLY A 5 -0.79 11.60 -4.71
C GLY A 5 -0.52 11.68 -6.22
N SER A 6 -0.88 12.83 -6.82
CA SER A 6 -0.57 13.28 -8.20
C SER A 6 0.94 13.33 -8.54
N GLY A 7 1.78 12.87 -7.62
CA GLY A 7 3.12 12.34 -7.84
C GLY A 7 3.36 11.24 -6.79
N VAL A 8 3.89 10.10 -7.23
CA VAL A 8 4.12 8.94 -6.35
C VAL A 8 5.31 9.21 -5.43
N GLY A 9 5.07 9.29 -4.11
CA GLY A 9 6.13 9.36 -3.08
C GLY A 9 6.19 8.11 -2.20
N VAL A 10 7.32 7.87 -1.52
CA VAL A 10 7.51 6.70 -0.64
C VAL A 10 7.87 7.13 0.78
N LEU A 11 7.03 6.78 1.75
CA LEU A 11 7.37 6.91 3.17
C LEU A 11 8.01 5.62 3.71
N LEU A 12 9.22 5.72 4.24
CA LEU A 12 9.98 4.61 4.82
C LEU A 12 9.94 4.70 6.34
N SER A 13 9.80 3.56 7.04
CA SER A 13 9.99 3.54 8.48
C SER A 13 11.48 3.67 8.84
N ALA A 14 11.79 4.09 10.06
CA ALA A 14 13.17 4.19 10.55
C ALA A 14 13.96 2.86 10.49
N ARG A 15 13.28 1.71 10.40
CA ARG A 15 13.90 0.37 10.30
C ARG A 15 14.01 -0.13 8.86
N CYS A 16 13.58 0.65 7.87
CA CYS A 16 13.64 0.25 6.48
C CYS A 16 15.09 0.31 5.96
N CYS A 17 15.43 -0.55 5.01
CA CYS A 17 16.69 -0.46 4.30
C CYS A 17 16.77 0.87 3.52
N ASP A 18 17.97 1.43 3.45
CA ASP A 18 18.25 2.63 2.65
C ASP A 18 17.81 2.41 1.19
N PRO A 19 16.98 3.25 0.55
CA PRO A 19 16.58 3.08 -0.85
C PRO A 19 17.73 3.34 -1.84
N LEU A 20 18.80 4.01 -1.41
CA LEU A 20 19.95 4.39 -2.24
C LEU A 20 21.11 3.37 -2.18
N TYR A 21 21.00 2.31 -1.39
CA TYR A 21 22.03 1.29 -1.42
C TYR A 21 22.07 0.50 -2.74
N ARG A 22 23.23 -0.09 -3.03
CA ARG A 22 23.53 -0.71 -4.33
C ARG A 22 22.49 -1.74 -4.80
N LYS A 23 21.89 -2.54 -3.92
CA LYS A 23 20.90 -3.54 -4.37
C LYS A 23 19.57 -2.88 -4.72
N SER A 24 19.07 -1.91 -3.95
CA SER A 24 17.84 -1.17 -4.30
C SER A 24 17.98 -0.41 -5.61
N LEU A 25 19.10 0.29 -5.82
CA LEU A 25 19.36 0.99 -7.08
C LEU A 25 19.35 0.02 -8.28
N ARG A 26 19.97 -1.15 -8.12
CA ARG A 26 20.03 -2.16 -9.19
C ARG A 26 18.66 -2.78 -9.47
N VAL A 27 17.89 -3.14 -8.45
CA VAL A 27 16.58 -3.80 -8.63
C VAL A 27 15.54 -2.81 -9.18
N SER A 28 15.61 -1.54 -8.79
CA SER A 28 14.73 -0.48 -9.32
C SER A 28 15.09 0.00 -10.73
N MET A 29 16.15 -0.53 -11.34
CA MET A 29 16.70 -0.01 -12.59
C MET A 29 16.96 1.52 -12.55
N GLY A 30 17.40 2.02 -11.38
CA GLY A 30 17.67 3.45 -11.14
C GLY A 30 16.43 4.31 -10.82
N HIS A 31 15.21 3.76 -10.81
CA HIS A 31 14.01 4.53 -10.47
C HIS A 31 13.98 5.05 -9.04
N ALA A 32 14.68 4.40 -8.11
CA ALA A 32 14.81 4.89 -6.74
C ALA A 32 15.46 6.29 -6.63
N LEU A 33 16.11 6.78 -7.70
CA LEU A 33 16.66 8.16 -7.78
C LEU A 33 15.61 9.19 -8.22
N LYS A 34 14.49 8.76 -8.78
CA LYS A 34 13.44 9.63 -9.35
C LYS A 34 12.21 9.73 -8.45
N VAL A 35 11.95 8.71 -7.65
CA VAL A 35 10.80 8.65 -6.74
C VAL A 35 11.14 9.40 -5.45
N PRO A 36 10.42 10.47 -5.08
CA PRO A 36 10.59 11.13 -3.80
C PRO A 36 10.37 10.15 -2.65
N PHE A 37 11.25 10.17 -1.65
CA PHE A 37 11.06 9.37 -0.44
C PHE A 37 11.44 10.17 0.80
N ALA A 38 10.83 9.81 1.92
CA ALA A 38 11.18 10.36 3.23
C ALA A 38 11.19 9.23 4.27
N VAL A 39 12.07 9.36 5.26
CA VAL A 39 12.09 8.47 6.43
C VAL A 39 11.23 9.09 7.51
N CYS A 40 10.31 8.31 8.06
CA CYS A 40 9.41 8.68 9.14
C CYS A 40 9.66 7.76 10.34
N GLU A 41 9.89 8.35 11.51
CA GLU A 41 10.14 7.61 12.75
C GLU A 41 8.88 6.91 13.27
N ASP A 42 7.73 7.60 13.23
CA ASP A 42 6.43 7.09 13.71
C ASP A 42 5.36 7.26 12.62
N LEU A 43 5.32 6.29 11.69
CA LEU A 43 4.30 6.22 10.64
C LEU A 43 2.85 6.22 11.19
N PRO A 44 2.52 5.45 12.25
CA PRO A 44 1.18 5.52 12.85
C PRO A 44 0.77 6.93 13.29
N ALA A 45 1.68 7.70 13.87
CA ALA A 45 1.39 9.06 14.33
C ALA A 45 1.12 10.04 13.17
N LEU A 46 1.57 9.74 11.96
CA LEU A 46 1.35 10.57 10.78
C LEU A 46 -0.03 10.35 10.13
N MET A 47 -0.65 9.18 10.34
CA MET A 47 -1.91 8.82 9.66
C MET A 47 -3.04 9.84 9.87
N PRO A 48 -3.31 10.33 11.09
CA PRO A 48 -4.39 11.30 11.31
C PRO A 48 -4.21 12.58 10.47
N SER A 49 -3.00 13.12 10.41
CA SER A 49 -2.71 14.32 9.61
C SER A 49 -2.87 14.09 8.11
N LEU A 50 -2.58 12.88 7.62
CA LEU A 50 -2.85 12.52 6.22
C LEU A 50 -4.36 12.41 5.97
N HIS A 51 -5.12 11.83 6.90
CA HIS A 51 -6.58 11.74 6.79
C HIS A 51 -7.24 13.12 6.81
N GLU A 52 -6.76 14.05 7.63
CA GLU A 52 -7.21 15.45 7.65
C GLU A 52 -6.98 16.15 6.31
N GLN A 53 -5.95 15.76 5.56
CA GLN A 53 -5.66 16.25 4.21
C GLN A 53 -6.48 15.54 3.12
N GLY A 54 -7.36 14.60 3.50
CA GLY A 54 -8.23 13.87 2.60
C GLY A 54 -7.61 12.61 2.00
N PHE A 55 -6.50 12.10 2.55
CA PHE A 55 -5.98 10.80 2.16
C PHE A 55 -6.73 9.65 2.83
N VAL A 56 -6.96 8.57 2.10
CA VAL A 56 -7.50 7.31 2.59
C VAL A 56 -6.37 6.30 2.67
N SER A 57 -6.17 5.69 3.85
CA SER A 57 -5.07 4.76 4.06
C SER A 57 -5.52 3.31 4.07
N LEU A 58 -4.80 2.47 3.32
CA LEU A 58 -5.08 1.05 3.14
C LEU A 58 -3.90 0.24 3.71
N ALA A 59 -4.13 -0.51 4.78
CA ALA A 59 -3.15 -1.47 5.31
C ALA A 59 -3.29 -2.82 4.63
N LEU A 60 -2.26 -3.26 3.92
CA LEU A 60 -2.27 -4.57 3.27
C LEU A 60 -1.86 -5.65 4.27
N THR A 61 -2.76 -6.58 4.51
CA THR A 61 -2.55 -7.70 5.42
C THR A 61 -3.31 -8.94 4.95
N PRO A 62 -2.76 -10.16 5.12
CA PRO A 62 -3.47 -11.41 4.83
C PRO A 62 -4.45 -11.81 5.95
N ASP A 63 -4.62 -10.99 6.99
CA ASP A 63 -5.55 -11.24 8.10
C ASP A 63 -6.98 -11.52 7.60
N ALA A 64 -7.64 -12.52 8.18
CA ALA A 64 -9.01 -12.92 7.83
C ALA A 64 -10.05 -11.83 8.11
N GLY A 65 -9.75 -10.86 8.99
CA GLY A 65 -10.58 -9.70 9.23
C GLY A 65 -10.45 -8.56 8.21
N ALA A 66 -9.56 -8.70 7.22
CA ALA A 66 -9.33 -7.67 6.21
C ALA A 66 -10.32 -7.77 5.03
N GLU A 67 -10.73 -6.60 4.54
CA GLU A 67 -11.66 -6.49 3.42
C GLU A 67 -10.97 -6.82 2.08
N PRO A 68 -11.67 -7.39 1.10
CA PRO A 68 -11.09 -7.58 -0.23
C PRO A 68 -10.67 -6.23 -0.85
N LEU A 69 -9.44 -6.17 -1.38
CA LEU A 69 -8.90 -4.98 -2.03
C LEU A 69 -9.81 -4.42 -3.13
N SER A 70 -10.56 -5.28 -3.82
CA SER A 70 -11.50 -4.89 -4.87
C SER A 70 -12.59 -3.91 -4.40
N LEU A 71 -12.92 -3.87 -3.10
CA LEU A 71 -13.87 -2.91 -2.55
C LEU A 71 -13.30 -1.48 -2.48
N HIS A 72 -11.98 -1.34 -2.55
CA HIS A 72 -11.24 -0.07 -2.47
C HIS A 72 -10.57 0.30 -3.80
N ALA A 73 -10.76 -0.52 -4.84
CA ALA A 73 -10.23 -0.34 -6.19
C ALA A 73 -11.15 0.59 -7.02
N ASN A 74 -11.32 1.83 -6.57
CA ASN A 74 -12.28 2.80 -7.15
C ASN A 74 -11.65 3.78 -8.15
N GLY A 75 -10.38 3.59 -8.53
CA GLY A 75 -9.66 4.50 -9.44
C GLY A 75 -9.17 5.80 -8.79
N GLU A 76 -9.31 5.99 -7.47
CA GLU A 76 -8.90 7.21 -6.76
C GLU A 76 -7.52 7.06 -6.09
N ILE A 77 -6.50 6.63 -6.84
CA ILE A 77 -5.13 6.47 -6.29
C ILE A 77 -4.52 7.80 -5.80
N ASP A 78 -4.94 8.93 -6.37
CA ASP A 78 -4.40 10.26 -6.08
C ASP A 78 -4.59 10.70 -4.63
N ARG A 79 -5.45 10.02 -3.86
CA ARG A 79 -5.63 10.27 -2.42
C ARG A 79 -5.50 9.01 -1.59
N SER A 80 -4.84 7.99 -2.10
CA SER A 80 -4.60 6.75 -1.36
C SER A 80 -3.25 6.78 -0.63
N VAL A 81 -3.15 6.13 0.52
CA VAL A 81 -1.92 5.87 1.28
C VAL A 81 -1.81 4.35 1.46
N LEU A 82 -1.01 3.72 0.61
CA LEU A 82 -0.91 2.25 0.57
C LEU A 82 0.15 1.73 1.54
N CYS A 83 -0.23 1.18 2.69
CA CYS A 83 0.68 0.72 3.73
C CYS A 83 1.10 -0.75 3.56
N PHE A 84 2.40 -0.97 3.34
CA PHE A 84 3.02 -2.30 3.25
C PHE A 84 3.92 -2.61 4.45
N GLY A 85 3.75 -3.81 5.01
CA GLY A 85 4.54 -4.36 6.12
C GLY A 85 5.90 -4.93 5.69
N ALA A 86 6.69 -5.38 6.66
CA ALA A 86 7.93 -6.11 6.41
C ALA A 86 7.67 -7.61 6.17
N GLU A 87 8.57 -8.30 5.47
CA GLU A 87 8.43 -9.75 5.24
C GLU A 87 8.53 -10.48 6.58
N GLY A 88 7.52 -11.30 6.91
CA GLY A 88 7.42 -11.97 8.21
C GLY A 88 6.45 -11.26 9.15
N PRO A 89 6.89 -10.28 9.98
CA PRO A 89 6.05 -9.69 11.01
C PRO A 89 4.96 -8.74 10.46
N GLY A 90 5.00 -8.40 9.17
CA GLY A 90 3.96 -7.59 8.54
C GLY A 90 3.94 -6.15 9.04
N LEU A 91 2.73 -5.59 9.14
CA LEU A 91 2.47 -4.25 9.68
C LEU A 91 2.35 -4.33 11.20
N THR A 92 2.85 -3.30 11.90
CA THR A 92 2.65 -3.21 13.37
C THR A 92 1.17 -2.99 13.70
N GLU A 93 0.69 -3.58 14.79
CA GLU A 93 -0.67 -3.36 15.32
C GLU A 93 -1.05 -1.88 15.41
N ARG A 94 -0.15 -1.04 15.91
CA ARG A 94 -0.38 0.40 16.02
C ARG A 94 -0.66 1.07 14.67
N LEU A 95 0.00 0.62 13.60
CA LEU A 95 -0.26 1.12 12.25
C LEU A 95 -1.58 0.57 11.72
N MET A 96 -1.88 -0.71 11.96
CA MET A 96 -3.16 -1.33 11.57
C MET A 96 -4.38 -0.69 12.27
N GLN A 97 -4.18 -0.08 13.44
CA GLN A 97 -5.21 0.69 14.15
C GLN A 97 -5.31 2.14 13.68
N ALA A 98 -4.24 2.70 13.10
CA ALA A 98 -4.18 4.08 12.66
C ALA A 98 -4.64 4.27 11.21
N VAL A 99 -4.79 3.20 10.43
CA VAL A 99 -5.26 3.26 9.04
C VAL A 99 -6.79 3.28 8.93
N SER A 100 -7.27 3.71 7.76
CA SER A 100 -8.69 3.80 7.43
C SER A 100 -9.28 2.42 7.16
N HIS A 101 -8.59 1.60 6.35
CA HIS A 101 -9.04 0.26 5.99
C HIS A 101 -7.91 -0.75 6.07
N ARG A 102 -8.27 -1.98 6.43
CA ARG A 102 -7.40 -3.16 6.33
C ARG A 102 -7.87 -3.96 5.14
N VAL A 103 -6.98 -4.18 4.18
CA VAL A 103 -7.32 -4.82 2.91
C VAL A 103 -6.44 -6.03 2.65
N CYS A 104 -7.01 -7.04 2.00
CA CYS A 104 -6.31 -8.23 1.55
C CYS A 104 -6.44 -8.41 0.04
N ILE A 105 -5.41 -9.01 -0.56
CA ILE A 105 -5.52 -9.57 -1.91
C ILE A 105 -6.03 -11.00 -1.72
N PRO A 106 -7.20 -11.38 -2.27
CA PRO A 106 -7.67 -12.76 -2.17
C PRO A 106 -6.64 -13.75 -2.74
N MET A 107 -6.31 -14.78 -1.98
CA MET A 107 -5.33 -15.81 -2.34
C MET A 107 -5.99 -17.19 -2.32
N ALA A 108 -5.41 -18.14 -3.05
CA ALA A 108 -5.80 -19.55 -2.96
C ALA A 108 -5.52 -20.09 -1.55
N SER A 109 -6.28 -21.11 -1.12
CA SER A 109 -6.33 -21.64 0.24
C SER A 109 -5.02 -22.25 0.79
N ASN A 110 -3.97 -22.34 -0.03
CA ASN A 110 -2.65 -22.87 0.32
C ASN A 110 -1.52 -21.82 0.20
N VAL A 111 -1.85 -20.54 0.04
CA VAL A 111 -0.88 -19.45 -0.09
C VAL A 111 -1.06 -18.49 1.08
N ASP A 112 -0.08 -18.44 1.96
CA ASP A 112 -0.14 -17.63 3.19
C ASP A 112 0.14 -16.15 2.93
N SER A 113 0.96 -15.83 1.91
CA SER A 113 1.29 -14.45 1.55
C SER A 113 1.87 -14.32 0.13
N LEU A 114 1.75 -13.13 -0.42
CA LEU A 114 2.49 -12.70 -1.61
C LEU A 114 3.78 -11.98 -1.21
N ASN A 115 4.78 -12.06 -2.09
CA ASN A 115 5.94 -11.17 -1.99
C ASN A 115 5.47 -9.70 -1.95
N ILE A 116 6.11 -8.87 -1.12
CA ILE A 116 5.70 -7.47 -0.91
C ILE A 116 5.70 -6.68 -2.21
N ALA A 117 6.70 -6.86 -3.08
CA ALA A 117 6.77 -6.12 -4.34
C ALA A 117 5.63 -6.52 -5.28
N VAL A 118 5.24 -7.80 -5.28
CA VAL A 118 4.09 -8.31 -6.05
C VAL A 118 2.79 -7.75 -5.49
N ALA A 119 2.59 -7.82 -4.17
CA ALA A 119 1.40 -7.24 -3.52
C ALA A 119 1.29 -5.73 -3.80
N ALA A 120 2.41 -5.01 -3.76
CA ALA A 120 2.47 -3.58 -4.08
C ALA A 120 2.09 -3.30 -5.54
N ALA A 121 2.63 -4.07 -6.49
CA ALA A 121 2.29 -3.93 -7.90
C ALA A 121 0.80 -4.18 -8.16
N VAL A 122 0.23 -5.27 -7.63
CA VAL A 122 -1.20 -5.60 -7.77
C VAL A 122 -2.07 -4.52 -7.17
N THR A 123 -1.69 -4.00 -6.01
CA THR A 123 -2.47 -2.96 -5.31
C THR A 123 -2.45 -1.65 -6.05
N MET A 124 -1.27 -1.20 -6.48
CA MET A 124 -1.17 0.01 -7.30
C MET A 124 -1.97 -0.12 -8.59
N TYR A 125 -1.91 -1.28 -9.25
CA TYR A 125 -2.69 -1.54 -10.46
C TYR A 125 -4.20 -1.48 -10.20
N ALA A 126 -4.68 -2.15 -9.14
CA ALA A 126 -6.10 -2.15 -8.77
C ALA A 126 -6.60 -0.74 -8.39
N CYS A 127 -5.79 0.06 -7.71
CA CYS A 127 -6.17 1.44 -7.36
C CYS A 127 -6.09 2.42 -8.54
N LEU A 128 -5.33 2.09 -9.60
CA LEU A 128 -5.23 2.90 -10.83
C LEU A 128 -6.41 2.67 -11.78
N GLU A 129 -6.92 1.45 -11.85
CA GLU A 129 -8.09 1.15 -12.68
C GLU A 129 -9.39 1.50 -11.94
N PRO A 130 -10.32 2.23 -12.57
CA PRO A 130 -11.68 2.32 -12.05
C PRO A 130 -12.29 0.92 -12.00
N SER A 131 -13.00 0.59 -10.92
CA SER A 131 -13.77 -0.65 -10.84
C SER A 131 -14.61 -0.80 -12.11
N ARG A 132 -14.37 -1.84 -12.91
CA ARG A 132 -15.30 -2.23 -13.97
C ARG A 132 -16.61 -2.58 -13.28
N SER A 133 -17.60 -1.70 -13.38
CA SER A 133 -18.98 -2.04 -13.04
C SER A 133 -19.34 -3.32 -13.79
N GLU A 134 -19.89 -4.30 -13.07
CA GLU A 134 -20.55 -5.44 -13.71
C GLU A 134 -21.58 -4.90 -14.73
N PRO A 135 -21.68 -5.47 -15.93
CA PRO A 135 -22.72 -5.08 -16.86
C PRO A 135 -24.07 -5.38 -16.20
N ASP A 136 -24.86 -4.33 -15.96
CA ASP A 136 -26.26 -4.40 -15.56
C ASP A 136 -26.96 -5.45 -16.43
N THR A 137 -27.16 -6.65 -15.87
CA THR A 137 -28.06 -7.63 -16.44
C THR A 137 -29.44 -7.28 -15.92
N HIS A 138 -30.00 -6.21 -16.47
CA HIS A 138 -31.43 -5.95 -16.39
C HIS A 138 -32.10 -6.69 -17.53
N GLU A 139 -32.67 -7.85 -17.20
CA GLU A 139 -33.74 -8.52 -17.95
C GLU A 139 -35.09 -7.80 -17.74
#